data_AF-A0A7H4NV39-F1
#
_entry.id   AF-A0A7H4NV39-F1
#
_cell.length_a   1.000
_cell.length_b   1.000
_cell.length_c   1.000
_cell.angle_alpha   90.00
_cell.angle_beta   90.00
_cell.angle_gamma   90.00
#
_symmetry.space_group_name_H-M   'P 1'
#
loop_
_entity.id
_entity.type
_entity.pdbx_description
1 polymer ?
#
loop_
_entity_poly.entity_id
_entity_poly.type
_entity_poly.pdbx_seq_one_letter_code
_entity_poly.pdbx_strand_id
1 'polypeptide(L)'
;MNKSQVEIFMLMVREGSIHIASQRLGIVPSLITTTVCALENELGFNLITRGRNIRKVTLTEKGHAFYRLAPELLRLLNAIADIRAGIKRPGESSPPGKIISSARENTGRF
;
A
#
# COMPACT_ATOMS: atom_id res chain seq x y z
N MET A 1 1.15 -2.33 13.30
CA MET A 1 0.22 -1.72 12.32
C MET A 1 0.81 -1.99 10.96
N ASN A 2 0.02 -2.48 10.00
CA ASN A 2 0.49 -2.79 8.65
C ASN A 2 -0.21 -1.92 7.58
N LYS A 3 0.38 -1.85 6.39
CA LYS A 3 -0.13 -1.04 5.26
C LYS A 3 -1.57 -1.40 4.89
N SER A 4 -1.88 -2.69 4.77
CA SER A 4 -3.21 -3.16 4.35
C SER A 4 -4.32 -2.77 5.32
N GLN A 5 -4.05 -2.76 6.63
CA GLN A 5 -4.98 -2.26 7.65
C GLN A 5 -5.35 -0.79 7.39
N VAL A 6 -4.35 0.05 7.11
CA VAL A 6 -4.54 1.48 6.83
C VAL A 6 -5.29 1.68 5.51
N GLU A 7 -4.98 0.91 4.47
CA GLU A 7 -5.68 0.97 3.17
C GLU A 7 -7.16 0.58 3.30
N ILE A 8 -7.45 -0.50 4.03
CA ILE A 8 -8.82 -0.97 4.28
C ILE A 8 -9.61 0.08 5.05
N PHE A 9 -9.02 0.68 6.09
CA PHE A 9 -9.62 1.78 6.83
C PHE A 9 -9.92 2.98 5.90
N MET A 10 -8.94 3.43 5.11
CA MET A 10 -9.08 4.55 4.19
C MET A 10 -10.21 4.34 3.18
N LEU A 11 -10.29 3.13 2.59
CA LEU A 11 -11.34 2.80 1.65
C LEU A 11 -12.71 2.74 2.33
N MET A 12 -12.82 2.09 3.49
CA MET A 12 -14.05 2.03 4.27
C MET A 12 -14.61 3.44 4.54
N VAL A 13 -13.75 4.37 4.97
CA VAL A 13 -14.15 5.75 5.28
C VAL A 13 -14.56 6.49 4.01
N ARG A 14 -13.80 6.34 2.91
CA ARG A 14 -14.09 6.97 1.62
C ARG A 14 -15.46 6.56 1.07
N GLU A 15 -15.80 5.28 1.16
CA GLU A 15 -17.10 4.77 0.71
C GLU A 15 -18.23 5.09 1.68
N GLY A 16 -17.92 5.39 2.94
CA GLY A 16 -18.91 5.61 3.99
C GLY A 16 -19.72 4.36 4.35
N SER A 17 -19.42 3.20 3.76
CA SER A 17 -20.14 1.95 3.90
C SER A 17 -19.20 0.74 3.84
N ILE A 18 -19.29 -0.12 4.85
CA ILE A 18 -18.53 -1.37 4.93
C ILE A 18 -18.93 -2.31 3.79
N HIS A 19 -20.21 -2.31 3.40
CA HIS A 19 -20.69 -3.17 2.31
C HIS A 19 -20.11 -2.75 0.96
N ILE A 20 -20.07 -1.45 0.66
CA ILE A 20 -19.48 -0.95 -0.59
C ILE A 20 -17.97 -1.22 -0.62
N ALA A 21 -17.27 -1.00 0.50
CA ALA A 21 -15.85 -1.33 0.61
C ALA A 21 -15.58 -2.83 0.43
N SER A 22 -16.44 -3.69 0.97
CA SER A 22 -16.39 -5.15 0.79
C SER A 22 -16.51 -5.54 -0.68
N GLN A 23 -17.47 -4.98 -1.41
CA GLN A 23 -17.63 -5.21 -2.85
C GLN A 23 -16.41 -4.73 -3.65
N ARG A 24 -15.85 -3.56 -3.30
CA ARG A 24 -14.65 -3.02 -3.97
C ARG A 24 -13.39 -3.83 -3.74
N LEU A 25 -13.22 -4.39 -2.54
CA LEU A 25 -12.06 -5.20 -2.17
C LEU A 25 -12.21 -6.68 -2.53
N GLY A 26 -13.42 -7.13 -2.84
CA GLY A 26 -13.70 -8.55 -3.06
C GLY A 26 -13.54 -9.42 -1.79
N ILE A 27 -13.70 -8.82 -0.60
CA ILE A 27 -13.54 -9.51 0.68
C ILE A 27 -14.82 -9.42 1.52
N VAL A 28 -15.02 -10.37 2.42
CA VAL A 28 -16.21 -10.39 3.29
C VAL A 28 -16.22 -9.21 4.28
N PRO A 29 -17.39 -8.62 4.61
CA PRO A 29 -17.49 -7.48 5.53
C PRO A 29 -16.86 -7.71 6.91
N SER A 30 -16.94 -8.95 7.42
CA SER A 30 -16.34 -9.35 8.70
C SER A 30 -14.82 -9.21 8.71
N LEU A 31 -14.15 -9.45 7.58
CA LEU A 31 -12.70 -9.27 7.46
C LEU A 31 -12.33 -7.80 7.57
N ILE A 32 -13.11 -6.92 6.93
CA ILE A 32 -12.91 -5.47 7.01
C ILE A 32 -13.05 -4.98 8.46
N THR A 33 -14.14 -5.35 9.15
CA THR A 33 -14.35 -4.93 10.54
C THR A 33 -13.30 -5.48 11.48
N THR A 34 -12.88 -6.73 11.30
CA THR A 34 -11.82 -7.36 12.12
C THR A 34 -10.48 -6.65 11.91
N THR A 35 -10.17 -6.31 10.66
CA THR A 35 -8.94 -5.60 10.30
C THR A 35 -8.89 -4.20 10.93
N VAL A 36 -9.98 -3.44 10.83
CA VAL A 36 -10.05 -2.10 11.47
C VAL A 36 -10.04 -2.21 12.99
N CYS A 37 -10.69 -3.21 13.57
CA CYS A 37 -10.64 -3.45 15.01
C CYS A 37 -9.21 -3.76 15.50
N ALA A 38 -8.46 -4.58 14.75
CA ALA A 38 -7.05 -4.84 15.03
C ALA A 38 -6.22 -3.56 14.95
N LEU A 39 -6.45 -2.72 13.92
CA LEU A 39 -5.78 -1.42 13.80
C LEU A 39 -6.08 -0.51 15.00
N GLU A 40 -7.34 -0.39 15.42
CA GLU A 40 -7.74 0.40 16.59
C GLU A 40 -7.10 -0.09 17.88
N ASN A 41 -7.03 -1.42 18.07
CA ASN A 41 -6.39 -2.03 19.23
C ASN A 41 -4.89 -1.70 19.28
N GLU A 42 -4.21 -1.76 18.14
CA GLU A 42 -2.79 -1.43 18.04
C GLU A 42 -2.52 0.07 18.24
N LEU A 43 -3.44 0.93 17.81
CA LEU A 43 -3.36 2.39 18.00
C LEU A 43 -3.73 2.81 19.43
N GLY A 44 -4.48 1.99 20.16
CA GLY A 44 -4.98 2.31 21.50
C GLY A 44 -6.16 3.29 21.51
N PHE A 45 -6.84 3.50 20.38
CA PHE A 45 -8.03 4.32 20.28
C PHE A 45 -8.96 3.91 19.14
N ASN A 46 -10.25 4.19 19.32
CA ASN A 46 -11.25 3.95 18.29
C ASN A 46 -11.14 4.99 17.17
N LEU A 47 -11.11 4.53 15.92
CA LEU A 47 -11.16 5.32 14.70
C LEU A 47 -12.60 5.56 14.26
N ILE A 48 -13.47 4.58 14.47
CA ILE A 48 -14.89 4.65 14.12
C ILE A 48 -15.79 4.59 15.35
N THR A 49 -16.93 5.27 15.30
CA THR A 49 -17.97 5.15 16.32
C THR A 49 -18.61 3.78 16.21
N ARG A 50 -18.56 2.99 17.30
CA ARG A 50 -19.18 1.66 17.35
C ARG A 50 -20.68 1.78 17.60
N GLY A 51 -21.48 1.07 16.81
CA GLY A 51 -22.94 1.00 16.97
C GLY A 51 -23.47 -0.36 16.50
N ARG A 52 -24.65 -0.76 17.00
CA ARG A 52 -25.36 -1.93 16.47
C ARG A 52 -25.80 -1.61 15.03
N ASN A 53 -25.36 -2.39 14.05
CA ASN A 53 -25.59 -2.16 12.61
C ASN A 53 -24.91 -0.90 12.06
N ILE A 54 -23.57 -0.86 12.02
CA ILE A 54 -22.79 0.16 11.31
C ILE A 54 -23.03 0.03 9.79
N ARG A 55 -24.22 0.45 9.33
CA ARG A 55 -24.54 0.60 7.89
C ARG A 55 -23.82 1.82 7.31
N LYS A 56 -23.51 2.79 8.17
CA LYS A 56 -22.79 4.01 7.83
C LYS A 56 -21.56 4.15 8.71
N VAL A 57 -20.43 4.37 8.08
CA VAL A 57 -19.14 4.61 8.75
C VAL A 57 -19.16 6.03 9.30
N THR A 58 -18.96 6.17 10.60
CA THR A 58 -18.84 7.46 11.28
C THR A 58 -17.51 7.48 12.01
N LEU A 59 -16.69 8.49 11.76
CA LEU A 59 -15.38 8.64 12.40
C LEU A 59 -15.53 9.25 13.80
N THR A 60 -14.63 8.85 14.71
CA THR A 60 -14.40 9.59 15.95
C THR A 60 -13.53 10.82 15.66
N GLU A 61 -13.35 11.70 16.65
CA GLU A 61 -12.40 12.83 16.53
C GLU A 61 -10.97 12.35 16.21
N LYS A 62 -10.49 11.33 16.94
CA LYS A 62 -9.19 10.70 16.68
C LYS A 62 -9.16 10.01 15.31
N GLY A 63 -10.28 9.42 14.89
CA GLY A 63 -10.46 8.87 13.54
C GLY A 63 -10.30 9.90 12.43
N HIS A 64 -10.89 11.09 12.60
CA HIS A 64 -10.69 12.20 11.67
C HIS A 64 -9.24 12.66 11.61
N ALA A 65 -8.57 12.78 12.77
CA ALA A 65 -7.14 13.12 12.81
C ALA A 65 -6.29 12.06 12.11
N PHE A 66 -6.54 10.78 12.38
CA PHE A 66 -5.82 9.67 11.76
C PHE A 66 -6.07 9.60 10.24
N TYR A 67 -7.31 9.78 9.78
CA TYR A 67 -7.65 9.80 8.36
C TYR A 67 -6.90 10.89 7.58
N ARG A 68 -6.67 12.06 8.19
CA ARG A 68 -5.85 13.12 7.58
C ARG A 68 -4.36 12.76 7.47
N LEU A 69 -3.84 11.97 8.41
CA LEU A 69 -2.44 11.54 8.44
C LEU A 69 -2.16 10.30 7.58
N ALA A 70 -3.17 9.46 7.37
CA ALA A 70 -3.06 8.17 6.71
C ALA A 70 -2.43 8.22 5.29
N PRO A 71 -2.69 9.22 4.42
CA PRO A 71 -2.01 9.30 3.12
C PRO A 71 -0.48 9.40 3.23
N GLU A 72 0.02 10.23 4.14
CA GLU A 72 1.47 10.39 4.34
C GLU A 72 2.07 9.14 4.99
N LEU A 73 1.37 8.54 5.95
CA LEU A 73 1.77 7.26 6.53
C LEU A 73 1.89 6.16 5.45
N LEU A 74 0.92 6.05 4.55
CA LEU A 74 0.98 5.09 3.44
C LEU A 74 2.16 5.37 2.50
N ARG A 75 2.45 6.64 2.22
CA ARG A 75 3.62 7.04 1.42
C ARG A 75 4.93 6.57 2.06
N LEU A 76 5.08 6.75 3.37
CA LEU A 76 6.26 6.30 4.12
C LEU A 76 6.35 4.77 4.15
N LEU A 77 5.25 4.06 4.39
CA LEU A 77 5.21 2.60 4.38
C LEU A 77 5.58 2.02 3.01
N ASN A 78 5.16 2.68 1.91
CA ASN A 78 5.56 2.31 0.55
C ASN A 78 7.06 2.51 0.33
N ALA A 79 7.60 3.67 0.70
CA ALA A 79 9.04 3.93 0.56
C ALA A 79 9.88 2.91 1.35
N ILE A 80 9.46 2.53 2.57
CA ILE A 80 10.11 1.48 3.35
C ILE A 80 10.03 0.12 2.64
N ALA A 81 8.88 -0.21 2.03
CA ALA A 81 8.72 -1.44 1.27
C ALA A 81 9.64 -1.48 0.03
N ASP A 82 9.78 -0.35 -0.69
CA ASP A 82 10.67 -0.23 -1.85
C ASP A 82 12.15 -0.38 -1.47
N ILE A 83 12.55 0.17 -0.31
CA ILE A 83 13.89 -0.03 0.25
C ILE A 83 14.12 -1.51 0.54
N ARG A 84 13.16 -2.17 1.21
CA ARG A 84 13.21 -3.61 1.52
C ARG A 84 13.28 -4.50 0.29
N ALA A 85 12.58 -4.11 -0.78
CA ALA A 85 12.58 -4.82 -2.05
C ALA A 85 13.90 -4.66 -2.83
N GLY A 86 14.82 -3.82 -2.35
CA GLY A 86 16.08 -3.54 -3.03
C GLY A 86 15.82 -2.80 -4.34
N ILE A 87 15.47 -1.53 -4.25
CA ILE A 87 15.09 -0.62 -5.36
C ILE A 87 15.67 -1.05 -6.73
N LYS A 88 14.83 -1.63 -7.59
CA LYS A 88 14.97 -1.51 -9.05
C LYS A 88 14.46 -0.12 -9.41
N ARG A 89 15.37 0.85 -9.56
CA ARG A 89 15.01 2.20 -10.01
C ARG A 89 14.44 2.08 -11.44
N PRO A 90 13.22 2.56 -11.73
CA PRO A 90 12.82 2.79 -13.11
C PRO A 90 13.63 3.99 -13.60
N GLY A 91 14.74 3.72 -14.29
CA GLY A 91 15.62 4.76 -14.80
C GLY A 91 17.05 4.32 -15.15
N GLU A 92 17.50 3.16 -14.68
CA GLU A 92 18.82 2.63 -15.04
C GLU A 92 18.67 1.61 -16.18
N SER A 93 18.47 2.12 -17.39
CA SER A 93 18.86 1.37 -18.58
C SER A 93 20.38 1.28 -18.57
N SER A 94 20.93 0.11 -18.22
CA SER A 94 22.30 -0.21 -18.64
C SER A 94 22.39 0.06 -20.14
N PRO A 95 23.31 0.91 -20.63
CA PRO A 95 23.54 0.95 -22.06
C PRO A 95 24.04 -0.45 -22.47
N PRO A 96 23.59 -1.01 -23.61
CA PRO A 96 24.27 -2.17 -24.16
C PRO A 96 25.70 -1.73 -24.44
N GLY A 97 26.65 -2.29 -23.69
CA GLY A 97 28.07 -2.14 -23.94
C GLY A 97 28.31 -2.48 -25.39
N LYS A 98 28.59 -1.44 -26.18
CA LYS A 98 29.01 -1.54 -27.57
C LYS A 98 30.41 -2.15 -27.55
N ILE A 99 30.51 -3.48 -27.54
CA ILE A 99 31.77 -4.16 -27.84
C ILE A 99 31.96 -4.07 -29.36
N ILE A 100 32.48 -2.93 -29.80
CA ILE A 100 33.22 -2.84 -31.05
C ILE A 100 34.68 -3.11 -30.71
N SER A 101 35.06 -4.38 -30.75
CA SER A 101 36.47 -4.79 -30.83
C SER A 101 36.65 -5.49 -32.16
N SER A 102 37.05 -4.68 -33.14
CA SER A 102 37.62 -5.11 -34.41
C SER A 102 38.92 -5.89 -34.16
N ALA A 103 39.00 -7.12 -34.64
CA ALA A 103 40.27 -7.71 -35.08
C ALA A 103 39.96 -8.86 -36.05
N ARG A 104 39.83 -8.50 -37.34
CA ARG A 104 40.17 -9.42 -38.42
C ARG A 104 41.70 -9.46 -38.47
N GLU A 105 42.30 -10.53 -38.00
CA GLU A 105 43.65 -10.89 -38.42
C GLU A 105 43.57 -12.13 -39.32
N ASN A 106 43.78 -11.81 -40.58
CA ASN A 106 43.92 -12.70 -41.71
C ASN A 106 45.29 -13.39 -41.59
N THR A 107 45.34 -14.60 -41.04
CA THR A 107 46.54 -15.44 -41.20
C THR A 107 46.45 -16.14 -42.55
N GLY A 108 47.09 -15.50 -43.52
CA GLY A 108 47.31 -16.03 -44.85
C GLY A 108 48.03 -17.37 -44.82
N ARG A 109 47.51 -18.24 -45.66
CA ARG A 109 48.13 -19.43 -46.23
C ARG A 109 49.47 -19.09 -46.90
N PHE A 110 50.52 -19.79 -46.52
CA PHE A 110 51.54 -20.32 -47.42
C PHE A 110 51.89 -21.73 -46.96
#